data_AF-A0ABD5W3W6-F1
#
_entry.id   AF-A0ABD5W3W6-F1
#
_cell.length_a   1.000
_cell.length_b   1.000
_cell.length_c   1.000
_cell.angle_alpha   90.00
_cell.angle_beta   90.00
_cell.angle_gamma   90.00
#
_symmetry.space_group_name_H-M   'P 1'
#
loop_
_entity.id
_entity.type
_entity.pdbx_description
1 polymer ?
#
loop_
_entity_poly.entity_id
_entity_poly.type
_entity_poly.pdbx_seq_one_letter_code
_entity_poly.pdbx_strand_id
1 'polypeptide(L)'
;MVSWEKVEELRLEADTIMTRYQEVEELLARAHDETGDHWETGELPVTLETPAGDSITITLDFEADPATNAQSRYERANELEADLKRQEQVDEQLASLPADPVAYLICYHLDYVEGDYPKSIAGHLDAQRKQVDELCQEMEETGVLERVESGTVKQRNVKAKKADEVRQHHTYYRLSREGDHLLRFLDEPEGQLNVLRHLPDSQQIIQRLRCAGPDSPRITANHFDMEFEYVRHLYRTLRQVGFLVKYKQNEAKRRGQNAPDQEFHNQTVYKTTERAEELAQTVRD
;
A
#
# COMPACT_ATOMS: atom_id res chain seq x y z
N MET A 1 -13.58 -3.56 3.59
CA MET A 1 -12.80 -4.82 3.49
C MET A 1 -13.57 -5.81 2.62
N VAL A 2 -13.33 -5.76 1.33
CA VAL A 2 -13.85 -6.74 0.36
C VAL A 2 -13.19 -8.08 0.65
N SER A 3 -13.98 -9.14 0.82
CA SER A 3 -13.49 -10.50 1.05
C SER A 3 -13.92 -11.43 -0.08
N TRP A 4 -13.22 -12.56 -0.22
CA TRP A 4 -13.65 -13.66 -1.07
C TRP A 4 -15.10 -14.10 -0.77
N GLU A 5 -15.58 -13.93 0.47
CA GLU A 5 -16.96 -14.21 0.85
C GLU A 5 -17.96 -13.32 0.09
N LYS A 6 -17.62 -12.04 -0.16
CA LYS A 6 -18.50 -11.14 -0.92
C LYS A 6 -18.58 -11.51 -2.41
N VAL A 7 -17.49 -12.04 -2.97
CA VAL A 7 -17.49 -12.57 -4.35
C VAL A 7 -18.41 -13.79 -4.44
N GLU A 8 -18.31 -14.71 -3.47
CA GLU A 8 -19.15 -15.89 -3.43
C GLU A 8 -20.62 -15.56 -3.15
N GLU A 9 -20.90 -14.57 -2.30
CA GLU A 9 -22.26 -14.04 -2.08
C GLU A 9 -22.89 -13.54 -3.38
N LEU A 10 -22.19 -12.67 -4.12
CA LEU A 10 -22.69 -12.13 -5.39
C LEU A 10 -22.93 -13.23 -6.45
N ARG A 11 -22.06 -14.25 -6.49
CA ARG A 11 -22.25 -15.41 -7.36
C ARG A 11 -23.45 -16.24 -6.96
N LEU A 12 -23.63 -16.49 -5.65
CA LEU A 12 -24.79 -17.20 -5.13
C LEU A 12 -26.09 -16.46 -5.44
N GLU A 13 -26.11 -15.13 -5.30
CA GLU A 13 -27.26 -14.31 -5.68
C GLU A 13 -27.58 -14.46 -7.17
N ALA A 14 -26.58 -14.33 -8.03
CA ALA A 14 -26.74 -14.47 -9.48
C ALA A 14 -27.24 -15.87 -9.88
N ASP A 15 -26.63 -16.92 -9.33
CA ASP A 15 -27.04 -18.31 -9.55
C ASP A 15 -28.48 -18.56 -9.08
N THR A 16 -28.88 -17.94 -7.97
CA THR A 16 -30.23 -18.04 -7.42
C THR A 16 -31.25 -17.37 -8.35
N ILE A 17 -30.95 -16.17 -8.84
CA ILE A 17 -31.80 -15.47 -9.83
C ILE A 17 -31.95 -16.33 -11.10
N MET A 18 -30.86 -16.87 -11.62
CA MET A 18 -30.88 -17.69 -12.83
C MET A 18 -31.62 -19.02 -12.65
N THR A 19 -31.50 -19.65 -11.47
CA THR A 19 -32.19 -20.91 -11.16
C THR A 19 -33.69 -20.68 -10.90
N ARG A 20 -34.06 -19.53 -10.34
CA ARG A 20 -35.44 -19.11 -10.06
C ARG A 20 -35.99 -18.15 -11.11
N TYR A 21 -35.50 -18.24 -12.34
CA TYR A 21 -35.77 -17.26 -13.40
C TYR A 21 -37.25 -16.89 -13.55
N GLN A 22 -38.14 -17.88 -13.64
CA GLN A 22 -39.58 -17.66 -13.82
C GLN A 22 -40.22 -17.01 -12.60
N GLU A 23 -39.81 -17.42 -11.39
CA GLU A 23 -40.31 -16.83 -10.15
C GLU A 23 -39.89 -15.36 -10.03
N VAL A 24 -38.65 -15.04 -10.40
CA VAL A 24 -38.15 -13.66 -10.44
C VAL A 24 -38.89 -12.83 -11.49
N GLU A 25 -39.11 -13.38 -12.69
CA GLU A 25 -39.87 -12.73 -13.75
C GLU A 25 -41.30 -12.40 -13.31
N GLU A 26 -41.97 -13.34 -12.65
CA GLU A 26 -43.32 -13.14 -12.09
C GLU A 26 -43.34 -12.09 -10.96
N LEU A 27 -42.31 -12.07 -10.11
CA LEU A 27 -42.19 -11.07 -9.03
C LEU A 27 -41.99 -9.65 -9.59
N LEU A 28 -41.12 -9.49 -10.58
CA LEU A 28 -40.91 -8.21 -11.27
C LEU A 28 -42.17 -7.74 -12.01
N ALA A 29 -42.82 -8.65 -12.74
CA ALA A 29 -44.08 -8.35 -13.44
C ALA A 29 -45.19 -7.93 -12.46
N ARG A 30 -45.31 -8.63 -11.31
CA ARG A 30 -46.27 -8.27 -10.26
C ARG A 30 -45.95 -6.91 -9.66
N ALA A 31 -44.68 -6.64 -9.36
CA ALA A 31 -44.25 -5.35 -8.83
C ALA A 31 -44.56 -4.19 -9.80
N HIS A 32 -44.56 -4.43 -11.12
CA HIS A 32 -44.99 -3.42 -12.10
C HIS A 32 -46.47 -3.08 -12.04
N ASP A 33 -47.32 -4.00 -11.58
CA ASP A 33 -48.76 -3.75 -11.43
C ASP A 33 -49.13 -3.22 -10.03
N GLU A 34 -48.19 -3.28 -9.08
CA GLU A 34 -48.39 -2.88 -7.69
C GLU A 34 -47.76 -1.51 -7.38
N THR A 35 -48.46 -0.71 -6.56
CA THR A 35 -47.91 0.51 -6.00
C THR A 35 -47.03 0.17 -4.79
N GLY A 36 -45.82 0.71 -4.73
CA GLY A 36 -44.89 0.50 -3.62
C GLY A 36 -43.63 1.35 -3.72
N ASP A 37 -42.79 1.26 -2.69
CA ASP A 37 -41.56 2.05 -2.56
C ASP A 37 -40.54 1.75 -3.67
N HIS A 38 -40.64 0.59 -4.34
CA HIS A 38 -39.78 0.18 -5.46
C HIS A 38 -39.86 1.13 -6.66
N TRP A 39 -40.95 1.89 -6.82
CA TRP A 39 -41.05 2.94 -7.84
C TRP A 39 -40.21 4.17 -7.53
N GLU A 40 -39.92 4.44 -6.24
CA GLU A 40 -39.07 5.54 -5.82
C GLU A 40 -37.59 5.13 -5.71
N THR A 41 -37.33 3.89 -5.28
CA THR A 41 -35.96 3.39 -5.08
C THR A 41 -35.36 2.75 -6.33
N GLY A 42 -36.19 2.25 -7.26
CA GLY A 42 -35.73 1.39 -8.36
C GLY A 42 -35.31 -0.02 -7.90
N GLU A 43 -35.59 -0.36 -6.65
CA GLU A 43 -35.11 -1.58 -6.00
C GLU A 43 -36.27 -2.41 -5.45
N LEU A 44 -36.25 -3.72 -5.72
CA LEU A 44 -37.24 -4.68 -5.25
C LEU A 44 -36.58 -5.76 -4.39
N PRO A 45 -36.69 -5.71 -3.05
CA PRO A 45 -36.20 -6.77 -2.19
C PRO A 45 -37.11 -8.00 -2.30
N VAL A 46 -36.52 -9.15 -2.63
CA VAL A 46 -37.21 -10.44 -2.75
C VAL A 46 -36.51 -11.51 -1.92
N THR A 47 -37.27 -12.46 -1.38
CA THR A 47 -36.70 -13.65 -0.72
C THR A 47 -36.85 -14.85 -1.65
N LEU A 48 -35.74 -15.48 -1.99
CA LEU A 48 -35.68 -16.61 -2.91
C LEU A 48 -34.97 -17.80 -2.25
N GLU A 49 -35.35 -19.02 -2.64
CA GLU A 49 -34.61 -20.22 -2.27
C GLU A 49 -33.43 -20.46 -3.22
N THR A 50 -32.24 -20.51 -2.65
CA THR A 50 -30.99 -20.86 -3.33
C THR A 50 -31.04 -22.28 -3.93
N PRO A 51 -30.11 -22.62 -4.85
CA PRO A 51 -29.98 -23.99 -5.36
C PRO A 51 -29.72 -25.05 -4.27
N ALA A 52 -29.16 -24.64 -3.13
CA ALA A 52 -28.90 -25.52 -1.98
C ALA A 52 -30.13 -25.70 -1.05
N GLY A 53 -31.20 -24.92 -1.27
CA GLY A 53 -32.44 -24.96 -0.48
C GLY A 53 -32.48 -23.97 0.70
N ASP A 54 -31.45 -23.14 0.89
CA ASP A 54 -31.47 -22.05 1.87
C ASP A 54 -32.19 -20.82 1.29
N SER A 55 -32.89 -20.05 2.13
CA SER A 55 -33.52 -18.80 1.70
C SER A 55 -32.55 -17.62 1.84
N ILE A 56 -32.44 -16.80 0.78
CA ILE A 56 -31.67 -15.56 0.78
C ILE A 56 -32.56 -14.38 0.38
N THR A 57 -32.24 -13.19 0.87
CA THR A 57 -32.91 -11.95 0.43
C THR A 57 -32.01 -11.21 -0.54
N ILE A 58 -32.53 -10.93 -1.73
CA ILE A 58 -31.83 -10.31 -2.84
C ILE A 58 -32.57 -9.02 -3.22
N THR A 59 -31.84 -7.93 -3.39
CA THR A 59 -32.42 -6.67 -3.91
C THR A 59 -32.29 -6.64 -5.43
N LEU A 60 -33.39 -6.81 -6.15
CA LEU A 60 -33.39 -6.74 -7.61
C LEU A 60 -33.46 -5.28 -8.06
N ASP A 61 -32.80 -4.97 -9.18
CA ASP A 61 -33.10 -3.79 -9.98
C ASP A 61 -34.49 -4.01 -10.60
N PHE A 62 -35.44 -3.15 -10.22
CA PHE A 62 -36.84 -3.24 -10.63
C PHE A 62 -37.03 -3.02 -12.13
N GLU A 63 -36.17 -2.23 -12.78
CA GLU A 63 -36.29 -1.92 -14.21
C GLU A 63 -35.59 -2.96 -15.10
N ALA A 64 -34.80 -3.86 -14.51
CA ALA A 64 -34.00 -4.83 -15.22
C ALA A 64 -34.67 -6.23 -15.25
N ASP A 65 -34.49 -6.93 -16.37
CA ASP A 65 -34.94 -8.32 -16.48
C ASP A 65 -34.10 -9.26 -15.58
N PRO A 66 -34.56 -10.51 -15.33
CA PRO A 66 -33.82 -11.44 -14.46
C PRO A 66 -32.40 -11.71 -14.94
N ALA A 67 -32.18 -11.78 -16.25
CA ALA A 67 -30.87 -12.03 -16.84
C ALA A 67 -29.90 -10.87 -16.56
N THR A 68 -30.36 -9.63 -16.68
CA THR A 68 -29.60 -8.40 -16.42
C THR A 68 -29.29 -8.27 -14.93
N ASN A 69 -30.25 -8.59 -14.07
CA ASN A 69 -30.07 -8.64 -12.61
C ASN A 69 -29.01 -9.67 -12.18
N ALA A 70 -28.96 -10.84 -12.82
CA ALA A 70 -27.92 -11.84 -12.56
C ALA A 70 -26.57 -11.43 -13.18
N GLN A 71 -26.58 -10.91 -14.40
CA GLN A 71 -25.38 -10.54 -15.14
C GLN A 71 -24.59 -9.43 -14.42
N SER A 72 -25.25 -8.40 -13.93
CA SER A 72 -24.59 -7.31 -13.19
C SER A 72 -23.87 -7.81 -11.94
N ARG A 73 -24.43 -8.82 -11.26
CA ARG A 73 -23.80 -9.47 -10.11
C ARG A 73 -22.60 -10.31 -10.49
N TYR A 74 -22.66 -11.08 -11.58
CA TYR A 74 -21.49 -11.81 -12.08
C TYR A 74 -20.37 -10.86 -12.50
N GLU A 75 -20.70 -9.78 -13.21
CA GLU A 75 -19.73 -8.76 -13.61
C GLU A 75 -19.07 -8.16 -12.37
N ARG A 76 -19.87 -7.76 -11.37
CA ARG A 76 -19.34 -7.23 -10.12
C ARG A 76 -18.47 -8.24 -9.35
N ALA A 77 -18.88 -9.50 -9.29
CA ALA A 77 -18.10 -10.57 -8.67
C ALA A 77 -16.75 -10.77 -9.37
N ASN A 78 -16.74 -10.75 -10.72
CA ASN A 78 -15.53 -10.89 -11.51
C ASN A 78 -14.57 -9.69 -11.35
N GLU A 79 -15.11 -8.47 -11.27
CA GLU A 79 -14.32 -7.27 -10.96
C GLU A 79 -13.64 -7.40 -9.59
N LEU A 80 -14.42 -7.76 -8.55
CA LEU A 80 -13.91 -7.91 -7.19
C LEU A 80 -12.89 -9.05 -7.09
N GLU A 81 -13.12 -10.19 -7.76
CA GLU A 81 -12.14 -11.28 -7.82
C GLU A 81 -10.85 -10.83 -8.52
N ALA A 82 -10.95 -10.10 -9.63
CA ALA A 82 -9.79 -9.57 -10.33
C ALA A 82 -9.02 -8.56 -9.48
N ASP A 83 -9.72 -7.73 -8.69
CA ASP A 83 -9.11 -6.84 -7.71
C ASP A 83 -8.40 -7.63 -6.62
N LEU A 84 -9.03 -8.64 -6.00
CA LEU A 84 -8.42 -9.48 -4.97
C LEU A 84 -7.18 -10.23 -5.48
N LYS A 85 -7.25 -10.84 -6.66
CA LYS A 85 -6.09 -11.50 -7.29
C LYS A 85 -4.97 -10.53 -7.61
N ARG A 86 -5.30 -9.31 -8.08
CA ARG A 86 -4.31 -8.25 -8.27
C ARG A 86 -3.66 -7.88 -6.94
N GLN A 87 -4.43 -7.79 -5.85
CA GLN A 87 -3.89 -7.54 -4.52
C GLN A 87 -2.98 -8.68 -4.04
N GLU A 88 -3.38 -9.95 -4.19
CA GLU A 88 -2.57 -11.11 -3.80
C GLU A 88 -1.23 -11.18 -4.54
N GLN A 89 -1.23 -10.98 -5.87
CA GLN A 89 0.00 -10.97 -6.68
C GLN A 89 0.96 -9.85 -6.30
N VAL A 90 0.39 -8.77 -5.78
CA VAL A 90 1.11 -7.56 -5.42
C VAL A 90 1.64 -7.66 -3.98
N ASP A 91 0.86 -8.24 -3.08
CA ASP A 91 1.30 -8.60 -1.73
C ASP A 91 2.46 -9.61 -1.82
N GLU A 92 2.43 -10.53 -2.80
CA GLU A 92 3.55 -11.44 -3.09
C GLU A 92 4.84 -10.69 -3.47
N GLN A 93 4.75 -9.54 -4.16
CA GLN A 93 5.93 -8.74 -4.53
C GLN A 93 6.57 -8.01 -3.34
N LEU A 94 5.79 -7.67 -2.31
CA LEU A 94 6.29 -7.06 -1.07
C LEU A 94 6.54 -8.07 0.05
N ALA A 95 6.03 -9.30 -0.06
CA ALA A 95 6.23 -10.36 0.93
C ALA A 95 7.71 -10.67 1.18
N SER A 96 8.56 -10.39 0.19
CA SER A 96 10.01 -10.53 0.30
C SER A 96 10.69 -9.38 1.05
N LEU A 97 10.00 -8.28 1.36
CA LEU A 97 10.57 -7.15 2.09
C LEU A 97 10.08 -7.17 3.55
N PRO A 98 10.97 -7.07 4.55
CA PRO A 98 10.54 -6.95 5.95
C PRO A 98 9.69 -5.69 6.17
N ALA A 99 8.66 -5.80 7.02
CA ALA A 99 7.77 -4.70 7.43
C ALA A 99 8.45 -3.69 8.39
N ASP A 100 9.62 -3.20 7.99
CA ASP A 100 10.45 -2.26 8.72
C ASP A 100 10.78 -1.07 7.81
N PRO A 101 10.53 0.20 8.22
CA PRO A 101 10.90 1.37 7.44
C PRO A 101 12.37 1.39 6.99
N VAL A 102 13.28 0.84 7.82
CA VAL A 102 14.71 0.77 7.51
C VAL A 102 14.97 -0.18 6.33
N ALA A 103 14.20 -1.24 6.13
CA ALA A 103 14.35 -2.16 4.99
C ALA A 103 14.20 -1.42 3.65
N TYR A 104 13.17 -0.58 3.54
CA TYR A 104 12.98 0.31 2.39
C TYR A 104 14.16 1.27 2.20
N LEU A 105 14.62 1.89 3.29
CA LEU A 105 15.74 2.83 3.24
C LEU A 105 17.05 2.17 2.81
N ILE A 106 17.27 0.91 3.18
CA ILE A 106 18.39 0.11 2.70
C ILE A 106 18.29 -0.08 1.19
N CYS A 107 17.12 -0.44 0.66
CA CYS A 107 16.92 -0.61 -0.78
C CYS A 107 17.24 0.69 -1.55
N TYR A 108 16.64 1.82 -1.15
CA TYR A 108 16.91 3.13 -1.78
C TYR A 108 18.38 3.58 -1.64
N HIS A 109 19.05 3.24 -0.53
CA HIS A 109 20.48 3.52 -0.37
C HIS A 109 21.32 2.71 -1.35
N LEU A 110 21.05 1.41 -1.45
CA LEU A 110 21.80 0.49 -2.31
C LEU A 110 21.57 0.74 -3.80
N ASP A 111 20.38 1.19 -4.20
CA ASP A 111 20.13 1.71 -5.56
C ASP A 111 21.06 2.89 -5.88
N TYR A 112 21.20 3.81 -4.93
CA TYR A 112 22.03 5.00 -5.12
C TYR A 112 23.54 4.73 -5.14
N VAL A 113 24.02 3.81 -4.29
CA VAL A 113 25.47 3.55 -4.13
C VAL A 113 25.98 2.30 -4.83
N GLU A 114 25.10 1.52 -5.46
CA GLU A 114 25.37 0.27 -6.19
C GLU A 114 26.01 -0.87 -5.36
N GLY A 115 26.08 -0.71 -4.04
CA GLY A 115 26.54 -1.72 -3.10
C GLY A 115 27.27 -1.15 -1.89
N ASP A 116 26.99 -1.67 -0.70
CA ASP A 116 27.58 -1.22 0.56
C ASP A 116 27.59 -2.33 1.61
N TYR A 117 28.24 -2.10 2.75
CA TYR A 117 28.29 -3.03 3.88
C TYR A 117 27.50 -2.48 5.07
N PRO A 118 26.90 -3.35 5.92
CA PRO A 118 25.91 -2.95 6.91
C PRO A 118 26.33 -1.83 7.88
N LYS A 119 27.61 -1.79 8.29
CA LYS A 119 28.11 -0.73 9.17
C LYS A 119 28.09 0.65 8.51
N SER A 120 28.40 0.73 7.22
CA SER A 120 28.33 1.99 6.46
C SER A 120 26.89 2.41 6.22
N ILE A 121 26.05 1.45 5.79
CA ILE A 121 24.61 1.64 5.61
C ILE A 121 23.97 2.19 6.90
N ALA A 122 24.22 1.55 8.05
CA ALA A 122 23.71 2.00 9.35
C ALA A 122 24.12 3.45 9.67
N GLY A 123 25.36 3.84 9.37
CA GLY A 123 25.83 5.20 9.54
C GLY A 123 25.14 6.21 8.62
N HIS A 124 24.78 5.83 7.39
CA HIS A 124 24.06 6.70 6.46
C HIS A 124 22.56 6.83 6.82
N LEU A 125 21.99 5.75 7.34
CA LEU A 125 20.57 5.69 7.70
C LEU A 125 20.27 6.22 9.10
N ASP A 126 21.29 6.58 9.88
CA ASP A 126 21.16 6.82 11.32
C ASP A 126 20.41 5.66 12.02
N ALA A 127 20.69 4.43 11.61
CA ALA A 127 20.03 3.22 12.08
C ALA A 127 20.97 2.39 12.97
N GLN A 128 20.40 1.47 13.76
CA GLN A 128 21.22 0.58 14.56
C GLN A 128 21.92 -0.43 13.65
N ARG A 129 23.24 -0.58 13.83
CA ARG A 129 24.02 -1.54 13.04
C ARG A 129 23.44 -2.96 13.10
N LYS A 130 23.04 -3.42 14.28
CA LYS A 130 22.48 -4.76 14.47
C LYS A 130 21.21 -4.95 13.62
N GLN A 131 20.30 -3.99 13.66
CA GLN A 131 19.08 -3.99 12.85
C GLN A 131 19.41 -4.04 11.35
N VAL A 132 20.36 -3.23 10.88
CA VAL A 132 20.77 -3.24 9.47
C VAL A 132 21.44 -4.57 9.07
N ASP A 133 22.29 -5.13 9.94
CA ASP A 133 22.91 -6.44 9.73
C ASP A 133 21.84 -7.55 9.59
N GLU A 134 20.82 -7.54 10.45
CA GLU A 134 19.69 -8.51 10.44
C GLU A 134 18.82 -8.33 9.19
N LEU A 135 18.40 -7.09 8.89
CA LEU A 135 17.58 -6.79 7.71
C LEU A 135 18.31 -7.13 6.41
N CYS A 136 19.61 -6.88 6.30
CA CYS A 136 20.38 -7.26 5.12
C CYS A 136 20.45 -8.79 4.92
N GLN A 137 20.50 -9.57 5.99
CA GLN A 137 20.48 -11.03 5.91
C GLN A 137 19.10 -11.54 5.49
N GLU A 138 18.04 -11.03 6.11
CA GLU A 138 16.66 -11.40 5.77
C GLU A 138 16.31 -11.03 4.31
N MET A 139 16.70 -9.84 3.87
CA MET A 139 16.49 -9.40 2.49
C MET A 139 17.37 -10.16 1.48
N GLU A 140 18.49 -10.75 1.90
CA GLU A 140 19.27 -11.67 1.07
C GLU A 140 18.55 -13.01 0.92
N GLU A 141 18.04 -13.57 2.02
CA GLU A 141 17.33 -14.86 2.03
C GLU A 141 16.04 -14.84 1.19
N THR A 142 15.35 -13.70 1.17
CA THR A 142 14.15 -13.44 0.36
C THR A 142 14.46 -13.01 -1.08
N GLY A 143 15.74 -12.84 -1.42
CA GLY A 143 16.20 -12.51 -2.76
C GLY A 143 16.08 -11.05 -3.17
N VAL A 144 15.74 -10.12 -2.27
CA VAL A 144 15.73 -8.66 -2.53
C VAL A 144 17.15 -8.11 -2.66
N LEU A 145 18.07 -8.65 -1.88
CA LEU A 145 19.50 -8.31 -1.93
C LEU A 145 20.33 -9.52 -2.37
N GLU A 146 21.52 -9.24 -2.87
CA GLU A 146 22.54 -10.26 -3.11
C GLU A 146 23.89 -9.87 -2.51
N ARG A 147 24.64 -10.88 -2.05
CA ARG A 147 26.00 -10.68 -1.55
C ARG A 147 26.98 -10.45 -2.69
N VAL A 148 27.86 -9.48 -2.51
CA VAL A 148 28.98 -9.22 -3.41
C VAL A 148 30.26 -9.72 -2.77
N GLU A 149 30.95 -10.63 -3.47
CA GLU A 149 32.29 -11.06 -3.04
C GLU A 149 33.28 -9.88 -3.12
N SER A 150 34.04 -9.70 -2.03
CA SER A 150 34.94 -8.56 -1.79
C SER A 150 36.03 -8.36 -2.87
N GLY A 151 36.24 -9.32 -3.76
CA GLY A 151 37.15 -9.24 -4.91
C GLY A 151 36.63 -8.40 -6.08
N THR A 152 35.31 -8.36 -6.30
CA THR A 152 34.71 -7.78 -7.52
C THR A 152 34.54 -6.26 -7.42
N VAL A 153 34.26 -5.74 -6.22
CA VAL A 153 34.11 -4.28 -5.97
C VAL A 153 35.42 -3.53 -6.22
N LYS A 154 36.57 -4.16 -5.94
CA LYS A 154 37.89 -3.53 -6.13
C LYS A 154 38.33 -3.37 -7.58
N GLN A 155 37.68 -4.02 -8.55
CA GLN A 155 38.12 -3.99 -9.95
C GLN A 155 37.46 -2.89 -10.80
N ARG A 156 36.24 -2.42 -10.44
CA ARG A 156 35.53 -1.45 -11.29
C ARG A 156 35.97 0.01 -11.14
N ASN A 157 36.65 0.41 -10.05
CA ASN A 157 37.14 1.78 -9.89
C ASN A 157 38.28 1.92 -8.87
N VAL A 158 39.56 1.69 -9.22
CA VAL A 158 40.67 2.28 -8.42
C VAL A 158 41.94 2.56 -9.28
N LYS A 159 42.14 3.83 -9.66
CA LYS A 159 43.47 4.44 -9.59
C LYS A 159 43.76 4.70 -8.11
N ALA A 160 44.89 4.19 -7.63
CA ALA A 160 45.44 4.41 -6.28
C ALA A 160 44.79 3.64 -5.11
N LYS A 161 45.38 2.49 -4.76
CA LYS A 161 46.02 2.24 -3.45
C LYS A 161 46.67 0.85 -3.47
N LYS A 162 47.98 0.80 -3.68
CA LYS A 162 48.83 -0.34 -3.30
C LYS A 162 49.14 -0.18 -1.82
N ALA A 163 48.47 -0.95 -0.98
CA ALA A 163 48.93 -1.23 0.37
C ALA A 163 48.85 -2.75 0.57
N ASP A 164 49.99 -3.31 0.99
CA ASP A 164 50.17 -4.70 1.37
C ASP A 164 49.22 -5.06 2.51
N GLU A 165 48.68 -6.28 2.45
CA GLU A 165 47.87 -6.93 3.48
C GLU A 165 46.45 -6.37 3.71
N VAL A 166 45.54 -6.63 2.76
CA VAL A 166 44.11 -6.39 2.98
C VAL A 166 43.46 -7.65 3.56
N ARG A 167 43.23 -7.66 4.86
CA ARG A 167 42.35 -8.67 5.47
C ARG A 167 40.91 -8.50 4.91
N GLN A 168 40.33 -9.55 4.35
CA GLN A 168 38.94 -9.58 3.90
C GLN A 168 38.02 -9.59 5.13
N HIS A 169 37.27 -8.51 5.41
CA HIS A 169 36.50 -8.46 6.66
C HIS A 169 35.06 -7.94 6.59
N HIS A 170 34.50 -7.56 5.43
CA HIS A 170 33.12 -7.10 5.36
C HIS A 170 32.36 -7.75 4.19
N THR A 171 31.17 -8.27 4.49
CA THR A 171 30.19 -8.67 3.50
C THR A 171 29.56 -7.41 2.92
N TYR A 172 29.51 -7.33 1.60
CA TYR A 172 28.84 -6.27 0.87
C TYR A 172 27.53 -6.82 0.31
N TYR A 173 26.52 -5.97 0.30
CA TYR A 173 25.21 -6.24 -0.29
C TYR A 173 24.98 -5.25 -1.43
N ARG A 174 24.25 -5.67 -2.45
CA ARG A 174 23.67 -4.80 -3.47
C ARG A 174 22.24 -5.27 -3.75
N LEU A 175 21.44 -4.44 -4.42
CA LEU A 175 20.14 -4.86 -4.91
C LEU A 175 20.31 -6.03 -5.88
N SER A 176 19.46 -7.05 -5.72
CA SER A 176 19.29 -8.07 -6.75
C SER A 176 18.45 -7.50 -7.90
N ARG A 177 18.24 -8.32 -8.93
CA ARG A 177 17.31 -7.95 -10.01
C ARG A 177 15.88 -7.80 -9.48
N GLU A 178 15.48 -8.66 -8.57
CA GLU A 178 14.19 -8.63 -7.89
C GLU A 178 14.06 -7.36 -7.04
N GLY A 179 15.12 -6.96 -6.32
CA GLY A 179 15.18 -5.69 -5.60
C GLY A 179 15.05 -4.44 -6.49
N ASP A 180 15.69 -4.45 -7.67
CA ASP A 180 15.53 -3.38 -8.66
C ASP A 180 14.08 -3.32 -9.19
N HIS A 181 13.46 -4.47 -9.43
CA HIS A 181 12.05 -4.55 -9.85
C HIS A 181 11.12 -4.03 -8.75
N LEU A 182 11.39 -4.37 -7.49
CA LEU A 182 10.64 -3.87 -6.34
C LEU A 182 10.69 -2.34 -6.28
N LEU A 183 11.85 -1.72 -6.41
CA LEU A 183 11.94 -0.25 -6.36
C LEU A 183 11.16 0.43 -7.49
N ARG A 184 11.17 -0.14 -8.70
CA ARG A 184 10.35 0.37 -9.81
C ARG A 184 8.86 0.25 -9.51
N PHE A 185 8.45 -0.88 -8.93
CA PHE A 185 7.08 -1.10 -8.50
C PHE A 185 6.66 -0.06 -7.44
N LEU A 186 7.54 0.27 -6.49
CA LEU A 186 7.27 1.28 -5.46
C LEU A 186 7.07 2.71 -5.99
N ASP A 187 7.48 3.00 -7.23
CA ASP A 187 7.20 4.28 -7.91
C ASP A 187 5.82 4.32 -8.57
N GLU A 188 5.20 3.16 -8.79
CA GLU A 188 3.87 3.00 -9.40
C GLU A 188 2.75 3.20 -8.36
N PRO A 189 1.53 3.64 -8.76
CA PRO A 189 0.43 3.88 -7.83
C PRO A 189 0.08 2.65 -7.00
N GLU A 190 0.11 1.48 -7.64
CA GLU A 190 -0.14 0.20 -7.02
C GLU A 190 0.92 -0.10 -5.95
N GLY A 191 2.22 -0.01 -6.26
CA GLY A 191 3.26 -0.28 -5.28
C GLY A 191 3.24 0.67 -4.09
N GLN A 192 2.96 1.95 -4.34
CA GLN A 192 2.75 2.93 -3.27
C GLN A 192 1.58 2.53 -2.36
N LEU A 193 0.44 2.13 -2.92
CA LEU A 193 -0.72 1.68 -2.14
C LEU A 193 -0.33 0.54 -1.18
N ASN A 194 0.53 -0.38 -1.61
CA ASN A 194 0.94 -1.49 -0.74
C ASN A 194 1.94 -1.09 0.31
N VAL A 195 2.74 -0.04 0.12
CA VAL A 195 3.52 0.53 1.24
C VAL A 195 2.58 0.93 2.36
N LEU A 196 1.41 1.50 2.04
CA LEU A 196 0.42 1.88 3.05
C LEU A 196 -0.16 0.67 3.78
N ARG A 197 -0.33 -0.46 3.07
CA ARG A 197 -0.81 -1.72 3.66
C ARG A 197 0.25 -2.41 4.50
N HIS A 198 1.48 -2.45 3.99
CA HIS A 198 2.62 -3.15 4.58
C HIS A 198 3.16 -2.42 5.82
N LEU A 199 3.13 -1.09 5.83
CA LEU A 199 3.50 -0.25 6.97
C LEU A 199 2.26 0.47 7.52
N PRO A 200 1.41 -0.15 8.34
CA PRO A 200 0.10 0.41 8.73
C PRO A 200 0.20 1.77 9.44
N ASP A 201 1.29 2.03 10.18
CA ASP A 201 1.54 3.32 10.82
C ASP A 201 1.71 4.47 9.82
N SER A 202 2.09 4.17 8.57
CA SER A 202 2.16 5.19 7.51
C SER A 202 0.80 5.84 7.24
N GLN A 203 -0.28 5.06 7.32
CA GLN A 203 -1.65 5.56 7.13
C GLN A 203 -2.01 6.55 8.23
N GLN A 204 -1.61 6.26 9.48
CA GLN A 204 -1.85 7.14 10.63
C GLN A 204 -1.13 8.48 10.45
N ILE A 205 0.12 8.45 9.98
CA ILE A 205 0.93 9.64 9.72
C ILE A 205 0.33 10.47 8.58
N ILE A 206 -0.01 9.85 7.46
CA ILE A 206 -0.62 10.54 6.31
C ILE A 206 -1.95 11.18 6.71
N GLN A 207 -2.80 10.44 7.43
CA GLN A 207 -4.07 10.97 7.92
C GLN A 207 -3.86 12.17 8.83
N ARG A 208 -2.91 12.08 9.77
CA ARG A 208 -2.59 13.17 10.68
C ARG A 208 -2.14 14.41 9.91
N LEU A 209 -1.21 14.27 8.97
CA LEU A 209 -0.72 15.38 8.16
C LEU A 209 -1.81 16.00 7.30
N ARG A 210 -2.76 15.21 6.80
CA ARG A 210 -3.93 15.68 6.07
C ARG A 210 -4.89 16.48 6.94
N CYS A 211 -5.16 16.03 8.16
CA CYS A 211 -6.11 16.67 9.07
C CYS A 211 -5.53 17.85 9.87
N ALA A 212 -4.31 17.71 10.38
CA ALA A 212 -3.65 18.68 11.26
C ALA A 212 -2.71 19.63 10.51
N GLY A 213 -2.39 19.34 9.25
CA GLY A 213 -1.43 20.08 8.45
C GLY A 213 0.01 19.59 8.62
N PRO A 214 0.99 20.34 8.07
CA PRO A 214 2.39 19.93 8.08
C PRO A 214 2.94 19.70 9.50
N ASP A 215 3.67 18.60 9.70
CA ASP A 215 4.17 18.18 11.01
C ASP A 215 5.60 17.62 10.96
N SER A 216 6.22 17.42 12.11
CA SER A 216 7.57 16.84 12.27
C SER A 216 7.52 15.42 12.85
N PRO A 217 8.55 14.58 12.58
CA PRO A 217 8.61 13.24 13.15
C PRO A 217 8.57 13.23 14.68
N ARG A 218 9.13 14.26 15.34
CA ARG A 218 9.18 14.35 16.80
C ARG A 218 7.81 14.60 17.41
N ILE A 219 7.04 15.50 16.81
CA ILE A 219 5.69 15.80 17.27
C ILE A 219 4.78 14.60 17.01
N THR A 220 4.93 13.96 15.85
CA THR A 220 4.16 12.75 15.50
C THR A 220 4.46 11.60 16.45
N ALA A 221 5.73 11.35 16.76
CA ALA A 221 6.14 10.33 17.73
C ALA A 221 5.50 10.58 19.11
N ASN A 222 5.55 11.82 19.61
CA ASN A 222 4.91 12.19 20.88
C ASN A 222 3.38 12.04 20.85
N HIS A 223 2.75 12.31 19.70
CA HIS A 223 1.30 12.24 19.57
C HIS A 223 0.78 10.79 19.59
N PHE A 224 1.48 9.89 18.92
CA PHE A 224 1.10 8.48 18.84
C PHE A 224 1.77 7.59 19.89
N ASP A 225 2.55 8.15 20.80
CA ASP A 225 3.34 7.42 21.80
C ASP A 225 4.24 6.35 21.16
N MET A 226 4.91 6.73 20.07
CA MET A 226 5.80 5.85 19.28
C MET A 226 7.26 6.25 19.47
N GLU A 227 8.18 5.30 19.28
CA GLU A 227 9.61 5.56 19.32
C GLU A 227 10.04 6.57 18.23
N PHE A 228 10.80 7.59 18.64
CA PHE A 228 11.16 8.71 17.76
C PHE A 228 11.95 8.26 16.53
N GLU A 229 12.93 7.37 16.69
CA GLU A 229 13.74 6.91 15.56
C GLU A 229 12.91 6.09 14.56
N TYR A 230 11.98 5.24 15.04
CA TYR A 230 11.04 4.53 14.18
C TYR A 230 10.20 5.49 13.33
N VAL A 231 9.57 6.49 13.97
CA VAL A 231 8.77 7.50 13.25
C VAL A 231 9.65 8.31 12.30
N ARG A 232 10.87 8.64 12.69
CA ARG A 232 11.83 9.36 11.83
C ARG A 232 12.20 8.54 10.60
N HIS A 233 12.46 7.23 10.74
CA HIS A 233 12.70 6.34 9.60
C HIS A 233 11.46 6.21 8.73
N LEU A 234 10.28 6.06 9.32
CA LEU A 234 9.01 6.03 8.60
C LEU A 234 8.78 7.30 7.76
N TYR A 235 9.01 8.49 8.31
CA TYR A 235 8.97 9.75 7.54
C TYR A 235 9.99 9.78 6.39
N ARG A 236 11.20 9.24 6.59
CA ARG A 236 12.20 9.14 5.52
C ARG A 236 11.73 8.19 4.42
N THR A 237 11.17 7.04 4.78
CA THR A 237 10.63 6.04 3.85
C THR A 237 9.48 6.62 3.03
N LEU A 238 8.49 7.22 3.69
CA LEU A 238 7.36 7.86 3.02
C LEU A 238 7.80 9.01 2.10
N ARG A 239 8.89 9.70 2.43
CA ARG A 239 9.49 10.68 1.52
C ARG A 239 10.14 10.02 0.29
N GLN A 240 10.87 8.91 0.45
CA GLN A 240 11.50 8.23 -0.69
C GLN A 240 10.46 7.62 -1.64
N VAL A 241 9.40 7.03 -1.08
CA VAL A 241 8.26 6.48 -1.83
C VAL A 241 7.45 7.58 -2.53
N GLY A 242 7.56 8.84 -2.08
CA GLY A 242 6.91 10.00 -2.73
C GLY A 242 5.61 10.48 -2.06
N PHE A 243 5.28 9.96 -0.88
CA PHE A 243 4.11 10.40 -0.11
C PHE A 243 4.32 11.72 0.61
N LEU A 244 5.55 12.01 1.05
CA LEU A 244 5.88 13.19 1.83
C LEU A 244 6.88 14.10 1.14
N VAL A 245 6.65 15.41 1.25
CA VAL A 245 7.61 16.44 0.83
C VAL A 245 7.98 17.35 2.00
N LYS A 246 9.22 17.84 2.01
CA LYS A 246 9.66 18.80 3.02
C LYS A 246 8.86 20.10 2.89
N TYR A 247 8.27 20.54 3.99
CA TYR A 247 7.53 21.80 4.07
C TYR A 247 8.48 22.96 4.35
N LYS A 248 8.52 23.94 3.45
CA LYS A 248 9.29 25.19 3.64
C LYS A 248 8.33 26.31 4.04
N GLN A 249 8.33 26.66 5.32
CA GLN A 249 7.43 27.69 5.90
C GLN A 249 7.51 29.05 5.17
N ASN A 250 8.69 29.41 4.64
CA ASN A 250 8.91 30.67 3.94
C ASN A 250 8.26 30.74 2.54
N GLU A 251 7.97 29.60 1.89
CA GLU A 251 7.33 29.56 0.57
C GLU A 251 5.80 29.68 0.67
N ALA A 252 5.19 29.20 1.76
CA ALA A 252 3.74 29.29 2.00
C ALA A 252 3.27 30.73 2.30
N LYS A 253 4.03 31.48 3.12
CA LYS A 253 3.76 32.91 3.40
C LYS A 253 3.82 33.77 2.13
N ARG A 254 4.65 33.42 1.14
CA ARG A 254 4.74 34.13 -0.16
C ARG A 254 3.57 33.84 -1.10
N ARG A 255 2.90 32.68 -0.95
CA ARG A 255 1.74 32.28 -1.75
C ARG A 255 0.39 32.63 -1.12
N GLY A 256 0.38 33.35 0.01
CA GLY A 256 -0.86 33.76 0.68
C GLY A 256 -1.66 32.61 1.29
N GLN A 257 -1.02 31.45 1.52
CA GLN A 257 -1.66 30.32 2.19
C GLN A 257 -1.56 30.50 3.71
N ASN A 258 -2.61 30.12 4.44
CA ASN A 258 -2.62 30.12 5.91
C ASN A 258 -1.52 29.18 6.40
N ALA A 259 -0.39 29.76 6.82
CA ALA A 259 0.66 29.01 7.49
C ALA A 259 0.11 28.58 8.86
N PRO A 260 0.34 27.33 9.30
CA PRO A 260 -0.04 26.93 10.65
C PRO A 260 0.60 27.86 11.69
N ASP A 261 -0.17 28.21 12.73
CA ASP A 261 0.24 29.11 13.82
C ASP A 261 1.41 28.57 14.66
N GLN A 262 1.79 27.30 14.46
CA GLN A 262 2.94 26.68 15.12
C GLN A 262 4.27 27.11 14.50
N GLU A 263 5.10 27.79 15.30
CA GLU A 263 6.48 28.04 14.95
C GLU A 263 7.33 26.77 15.07
N PHE A 264 7.66 26.16 13.93
CA PHE A 264 8.55 25.01 13.85
C PHE A 264 10.02 25.45 13.90
N HIS A 265 10.47 25.99 15.04
CA HIS A 265 11.86 26.40 15.21
C HIS A 265 12.81 25.19 15.09
N ASN A 266 13.74 25.25 14.13
CA ASN A 266 14.82 24.27 13.89
C ASN A 266 14.39 22.82 13.60
N GLN A 267 13.13 22.55 13.25
CA GLN A 267 12.65 21.20 12.92
C GLN A 267 12.39 21.04 11.42
N THR A 268 12.71 19.86 10.87
CA THR A 268 12.27 19.52 9.52
C THR A 268 10.81 19.10 9.58
N VAL A 269 9.98 19.83 8.84
CA VAL A 269 8.53 19.62 8.74
C VAL A 269 8.22 19.01 7.38
N TYR A 270 7.18 18.18 7.32
CA TYR A 270 6.73 17.51 6.12
C TYR A 270 5.24 17.74 5.90
N LYS A 271 4.81 17.66 4.65
CA LYS A 271 3.40 17.61 4.26
C LYS A 271 3.16 16.47 3.27
N THR A 272 1.91 16.04 3.18
CA THR A 272 1.45 15.07 2.18
C THR A 272 1.53 15.63 0.77
N THR A 273 1.71 14.74 -0.20
CA THR A 273 1.49 15.01 -1.62
C THR A 273 0.03 14.74 -1.98
N GLU A 274 -0.48 15.32 -3.07
CA GLU A 274 -1.85 15.07 -3.57
C GLU A 274 -2.07 13.56 -3.81
N ARG A 275 -1.09 12.91 -4.43
CA ARG A 275 -1.10 11.45 -4.66
C ARG A 275 -1.18 10.64 -3.36
N ALA A 276 -0.55 11.09 -2.28
CA ALA A 276 -0.66 10.44 -0.97
C ALA A 276 -2.09 10.52 -0.40
N GLU A 277 -2.77 11.65 -0.62
CA GLU A 277 -4.12 11.88 -0.12
C GLU A 277 -5.15 11.05 -0.89
N GLU A 278 -4.99 10.94 -2.21
CA GLU A 278 -5.81 10.09 -3.08
C GLU A 278 -5.69 8.62 -2.68
N LEU A 279 -4.47 8.08 -2.63
CA LEU A 279 -4.24 6.66 -2.30
C LEU A 279 -4.65 6.30 -0.87
N ALA A 280 -4.47 7.21 0.10
CA ALA A 280 -4.90 6.97 1.47
C ALA A 280 -6.43 6.90 1.63
N GLN A 281 -7.19 7.45 0.68
CA GLN A 281 -8.64 7.29 0.66
C GLN A 281 -9.02 5.87 0.19
N THR A 282 -8.32 5.35 -0.83
CA THR A 282 -8.54 4.00 -1.39
C THR A 282 -8.29 2.87 -0.38
N VAL A 283 -7.37 3.03 0.58
CA VAL A 283 -7.11 1.98 1.59
C VAL A 283 -8.22 1.87 2.64
N ARG A 284 -9.07 2.90 2.79
CA ARG A 284 -10.13 2.93 3.81
C ARG A 284 -11.44 2.29 3.37
N ASP A 285 -11.64 2.13 2.06
CA ASP A 285 -12.83 1.54 1.45
C ASP A 285 -12.64 0.02 1.26
#